data_AF-A0A938RQ51-F1
#
_entry.id   AF-A0A938RQ51-F1
#
_cell.length_a   1.000
_cell.length_b   1.000
_cell.length_c   1.000
_cell.angle_alpha   90.00
_cell.angle_beta   90.00
_cell.angle_gamma   90.00
#
_symmetry.space_group_name_H-M   'P 1'
#
loop_
_entity.id
_entity.type
_entity.pdbx_description
1 polymer ?
#
loop_
_entity_poly.entity_id
_entity_poly.type
_entity_poly.pdbx_seq_one_letter_code
_entity_poly.pdbx_strand_id
1 'polypeptide(L)'
;MGVLGLACQPSVGENPVELGRRAYVANCTACHHLDPSKDGTIGPAVAGSSLALVEARVLRAEYPPGYTPKRASGLMPAQPFLKAQIPNLAAYLESLAPN
;
A
#
# COMPACT_ATOMS: atom_id res chain seq x y z
N MET A 1 -22.99 -8.50 34.34
CA MET A 1 -21.55 -8.31 34.07
C MET A 1 -21.29 -8.79 32.63
N GLY A 2 -21.48 -7.92 31.64
CA GLY A 2 -21.34 -8.23 30.23
C GLY A 2 -20.22 -7.40 29.63
N VAL A 3 -19.26 -8.09 29.03
CA VAL A 3 -18.00 -7.58 28.46
C VAL A 3 -18.23 -6.52 27.38
N LEU A 4 -17.69 -5.32 27.61
CA LEU A 4 -17.55 -4.27 26.59
C LEU A 4 -16.40 -4.68 25.65
N GLY A 5 -16.75 -5.27 24.52
CA GLY A 5 -15.81 -5.58 23.44
C GLY A 5 -15.32 -4.30 22.79
N LEU A 6 -14.05 -3.97 23.00
CA LEU A 6 -13.32 -2.93 22.29
C LEU A 6 -13.09 -3.39 20.84
N ALA A 7 -14.06 -3.13 19.95
CA ALA A 7 -13.90 -3.39 18.53
C ALA A 7 -13.27 -2.16 17.85
N CYS A 8 -12.08 -2.33 17.27
CA CYS A 8 -11.50 -1.42 16.29
C CYS A 8 -12.37 -1.41 15.02
N GLN A 9 -13.49 -0.69 15.05
CA GLN A 9 -14.25 -0.42 13.84
C GLN A 9 -13.71 0.87 13.22
N PRO A 10 -13.33 0.86 11.92
CA PRO A 10 -13.06 2.09 11.21
C PRO A 10 -14.34 2.95 11.29
N SER A 11 -14.17 4.17 11.78
CA SER A 11 -15.29 5.07 12.00
C SER A 11 -15.89 5.50 10.66
N VAL A 12 -17.22 5.61 10.61
CA VAL A 12 -17.94 6.12 9.44
C VAL A 12 -17.44 7.55 9.17
N GLY A 13 -16.69 7.72 8.07
CA GLY A 13 -16.09 9.00 7.67
C GLY A 13 -14.56 9.04 7.62
N GLU A 14 -13.84 7.96 7.89
CA GLU A 14 -12.38 7.96 7.76
C GLU A 14 -11.92 8.13 6.30
N ASN A 15 -11.03 9.12 6.08
CA ASN A 15 -10.46 9.44 4.77
C ASN A 15 -9.61 8.26 4.24
N PRO A 16 -9.95 7.66 3.07
CA PRO A 16 -9.20 6.56 2.48
C PRO A 16 -7.70 6.84 2.30
N VAL A 17 -7.33 8.09 1.98
CA VAL A 17 -5.93 8.52 1.83
C VAL A 17 -5.19 8.44 3.17
N GLU A 18 -5.81 8.88 4.26
CA GLU A 18 -5.18 8.84 5.59
C GLU A 18 -5.07 7.40 6.10
N LEU A 19 -6.10 6.57 5.89
CA LEU A 19 -6.03 5.14 6.19
C LEU A 19 -4.93 4.45 5.38
N GLY A 20 -4.80 4.80 4.10
CA GLY A 20 -3.75 4.31 3.21
C GLY A 20 -2.36 4.71 3.67
N ARG A 21 -2.19 5.97 4.09
CA ARG A 21 -0.93 6.47 4.66
C ARG A 21 -0.52 5.68 5.90
N ARG A 22 -1.45 5.41 6.83
CA ARG A 22 -1.18 4.59 8.02
C ARG A 22 -0.76 3.17 7.65
N ALA A 23 -1.48 2.54 6.73
CA ALA A 23 -1.14 1.20 6.23
C ALA A 23 0.24 1.19 5.55
N TYR A 24 0.57 2.21 4.76
CA TYR A 24 1.86 2.35 4.09
C TYR A 24 3.01 2.47 5.09
N VAL A 25 2.89 3.39 6.06
CA VAL A 25 3.91 3.61 7.09
C VAL A 25 4.17 2.32 7.87
N ALA A 26 3.11 1.61 8.26
CA ALA A 26 3.23 0.41 9.08
C ALA A 26 3.79 -0.80 8.34
N ASN A 27 3.60 -0.91 7.01
CA ASN A 27 3.85 -2.18 6.29
C ASN A 27 4.83 -2.08 5.12
N CYS A 28 5.13 -0.89 4.60
CA CYS A 28 5.84 -0.72 3.34
C CYS A 28 7.22 -0.05 3.50
N THR A 29 7.40 0.74 4.56
CA THR A 29 8.58 1.61 4.76
C THR A 29 9.86 0.87 5.14
N ALA A 30 9.78 -0.42 5.44
CA ALA A 30 10.96 -1.27 5.65
C ALA A 30 11.76 -1.48 4.35
N CYS A 31 11.11 -1.36 3.19
CA CYS A 31 11.75 -1.53 1.88
C CYS A 31 11.63 -0.29 1.00
N HIS A 32 10.47 0.37 1.03
CA HIS A 32 10.21 1.61 0.33
C HIS A 32 10.54 2.81 1.21
N HIS A 33 10.77 3.96 0.59
CA HIS A 33 11.08 5.18 1.34
C HIS A 33 9.84 5.71 2.10
N LEU A 34 10.02 6.42 3.22
CA LEU A 34 8.90 7.01 3.98
C LEU A 34 8.06 7.97 3.12
N ASP A 35 8.73 8.78 2.31
CA ASP A 35 8.16 9.57 1.22
C ASP A 35 8.06 8.68 -0.04
N PRO A 36 6.84 8.31 -0.50
CA PRO A 36 6.64 7.35 -1.59
C PRO A 36 7.12 7.82 -2.97
N SER A 37 7.42 9.11 -3.13
CA SER A 37 7.96 9.66 -4.38
C SER A 37 9.45 9.36 -4.58
N LYS A 38 10.13 8.86 -3.53
CA LYS A 38 11.56 8.54 -3.54
C LYS A 38 11.80 7.05 -3.50
N ASP A 39 12.94 6.65 -4.04
CA ASP A 39 13.44 5.30 -3.94
C ASP A 39 13.80 4.96 -2.48
N GLY A 40 13.37 3.79 -2.04
CA GLY A 40 13.84 3.20 -0.78
C GLY A 40 15.16 2.45 -0.98
N THR A 41 15.67 1.89 0.11
CA THR A 41 16.90 1.08 0.11
C THR A 41 16.76 -0.19 -0.73
N ILE A 42 15.55 -0.75 -0.81
CA ILE A 42 15.25 -1.99 -1.54
C ILE A 42 14.19 -1.74 -2.63
N GLY A 43 13.06 -1.15 -2.24
CA GLY A 43 11.93 -0.89 -3.12
C GLY A 43 12.07 0.41 -3.92
N PRO A 44 11.53 0.50 -5.14
CA PRO A 44 11.50 1.74 -5.90
C PRO A 44 10.49 2.75 -5.31
N ALA A 45 10.49 3.98 -5.83
CA ALA A 45 9.40 4.94 -5.65
C ALA A 45 8.06 4.36 -6.14
N VAL A 46 6.99 4.57 -5.35
CA VAL A 46 5.66 3.98 -5.57
C VAL A 46 4.52 5.01 -5.58
N ALA A 47 4.81 6.31 -5.46
CA ALA A 47 3.84 7.36 -5.73
C ALA A 47 3.22 7.20 -7.13
N GLY A 48 1.91 7.48 -7.24
CA GLY A 48 1.12 7.30 -8.46
C GLY A 48 0.86 5.85 -8.85
N SER A 49 1.03 4.88 -7.94
CA SER A 49 0.76 3.48 -8.26
C SER A 49 -0.75 3.22 -8.36
N SER A 50 -1.18 2.70 -9.52
CA SER A 50 -2.57 2.35 -9.75
C SER A 50 -3.07 1.22 -8.85
N LEU A 51 -4.39 1.14 -8.64
CA LEU A 51 -5.04 0.07 -7.89
C LEU A 51 -4.63 -1.33 -8.38
N ALA A 52 -4.62 -1.54 -9.70
CA ALA A 52 -4.26 -2.84 -10.30
C ALA A 52 -2.81 -3.24 -9.99
N LEU A 53 -1.88 -2.28 -10.00
CA LEU A 53 -0.49 -2.53 -9.64
C LEU A 53 -0.37 -2.84 -8.15
N VAL A 54 -0.99 -2.05 -7.28
CA VAL A 54 -0.98 -2.26 -5.83
C VAL A 54 -1.54 -3.63 -5.49
N GLU A 55 -2.68 -4.01 -6.05
CA GLU A 55 -3.29 -5.31 -5.79
C GLU A 55 -2.39 -6.47 -6.24
N ALA A 56 -1.85 -6.42 -7.47
CA ALA A 56 -1.00 -7.50 -7.99
C ALA A 56 0.28 -7.68 -7.16
N ARG A 57 0.94 -6.57 -6.79
CA ARG A 57 2.17 -6.59 -5.99
C ARG A 57 1.89 -7.08 -4.56
N VAL A 58 0.86 -6.53 -3.91
CA VAL A 58 0.56 -6.81 -2.50
C VAL A 58 -0.05 -8.19 -2.31
N LEU A 59 -0.96 -8.65 -3.17
CA LEU A 59 -1.60 -9.96 -2.97
C LEU A 59 -0.79 -11.13 -3.51
N ARG A 60 -0.05 -10.93 -4.61
CA ARG A 60 0.52 -12.04 -5.39
C ARG A 60 2.01 -11.92 -5.63
N ALA A 61 2.65 -10.81 -5.25
CA ALA A 61 4.04 -10.50 -5.61
C ALA A 61 4.27 -10.55 -7.13
N GLU A 62 3.25 -10.20 -7.91
CA GLU A 62 3.25 -10.21 -9.39
C GLU A 62 3.11 -8.78 -9.95
N TYR A 63 3.07 -8.66 -11.27
CA TYR A 63 2.80 -7.41 -11.99
C TYR A 63 1.59 -7.58 -12.90
N PRO A 64 0.77 -6.53 -13.11
CA PRO A 64 -0.31 -6.60 -14.08
C PRO A 64 0.25 -6.73 -15.51
N PRO A 65 -0.53 -7.29 -16.46
CA PRO A 65 -0.09 -7.42 -17.86
C PRO A 65 0.37 -6.09 -18.45
N GLY A 66 1.49 -6.12 -19.20
CA GLY A 66 2.05 -4.93 -19.84
C GLY A 66 2.84 -4.00 -18.92
N TYR A 67 2.94 -4.29 -17.61
CA TYR A 67 3.74 -3.48 -16.70
C TYR A 67 5.23 -3.86 -16.74
N THR A 68 6.10 -2.85 -16.84
CA THR A 68 7.55 -3.03 -16.74
C THR A 68 8.03 -2.68 -15.32
N PRO A 69 8.63 -3.64 -14.57
CA PRO A 69 9.18 -3.38 -13.25
C PRO A 69 10.24 -2.28 -13.24
N LYS A 70 10.17 -1.37 -12.25
CA LYS A 70 11.16 -0.30 -12.05
C LYS A 70 12.52 -0.82 -11.58
N ARG A 71 12.57 -2.01 -10.98
CA ARG A 71 13.78 -2.72 -10.58
C ARG A 71 13.71 -4.17 -11.00
N ALA A 72 14.87 -4.79 -11.24
CA ALA A 72 14.97 -6.21 -11.58
C ALA A 72 14.74 -7.15 -10.38
N SER A 73 14.86 -6.63 -9.15
CA SER A 73 14.69 -7.41 -7.93
C SER A 73 13.22 -7.79 -7.70
N GLY A 74 12.93 -9.09 -7.53
CA GLY A 74 11.61 -9.62 -7.15
C GLY A 74 11.38 -9.75 -5.65
N LEU A 75 12.09 -8.96 -4.82
CA LEU A 75 12.21 -9.20 -3.38
C LEU A 75 10.96 -8.85 -2.55
N MET A 76 10.03 -8.05 -3.09
CA MET A 76 8.82 -7.67 -2.36
C MET A 76 7.91 -8.90 -2.19
N PRO A 77 7.73 -9.42 -0.95
CA PRO A 77 6.91 -10.60 -0.71
C PRO A 77 5.41 -10.26 -0.84
N ALA A 78 4.59 -11.28 -1.08
CA ALA A 78 3.14 -11.13 -1.00
C ALA A 78 2.72 -10.88 0.46
N GLN A 79 1.79 -9.95 0.66
CA GLN A 79 1.21 -9.54 1.94
C GLN A 79 -0.32 -9.68 1.88
N PRO A 80 -0.88 -10.89 1.70
CA PRO A 80 -2.32 -11.09 1.51
C PRO A 80 -3.18 -10.66 2.71
N PHE A 81 -2.58 -10.52 3.90
CA PHE A 81 -3.24 -9.98 5.09
C PHE A 81 -3.65 -8.50 4.92
N LEU A 82 -3.08 -7.77 3.95
CA LEU A 82 -3.44 -6.39 3.62
C LEU A 82 -4.61 -6.27 2.63
N LYS A 83 -5.30 -7.37 2.30
CA LYS A 83 -6.36 -7.37 1.27
C LYS A 83 -7.42 -6.28 1.51
N ALA A 84 -7.84 -6.08 2.75
CA ALA A 84 -8.85 -5.08 3.10
C ALA A 84 -8.33 -3.63 2.97
N GLN A 85 -7.02 -3.42 2.96
CA GLN A 85 -6.36 -2.11 2.95
C GLN A 85 -5.97 -1.68 1.53
N ILE A 86 -6.03 -2.56 0.53
CA ILE A 86 -5.63 -2.27 -0.85
C ILE A 86 -6.32 -1.03 -1.42
N PRO A 87 -7.66 -0.83 -1.28
CA PRO A 87 -8.31 0.37 -1.80
C PRO A 87 -7.74 1.66 -1.16
N ASN A 88 -7.45 1.63 0.14
CA ASN A 88 -6.89 2.76 0.87
C ASN A 88 -5.42 3.01 0.48
N LEU A 89 -4.62 1.96 0.36
CA LEU A 89 -3.23 2.05 -0.12
C LEU A 89 -3.17 2.64 -1.52
N ALA A 90 -4.02 2.17 -2.43
CA ALA A 90 -4.11 2.71 -3.77
C ALA A 90 -4.54 4.18 -3.76
N ALA A 91 -5.57 4.54 -2.99
CA ALA A 91 -6.01 5.93 -2.86
C ALA A 91 -4.90 6.85 -2.35
N TYR A 92 -4.13 6.41 -1.35
CA TYR A 92 -2.99 7.17 -0.84
C TYR A 92 -1.89 7.34 -1.88
N LEU A 93 -1.45 6.27 -2.53
CA LEU A 93 -0.36 6.34 -3.51
C LEU A 93 -0.76 7.14 -4.75
N GLU A 94 -2.00 7.00 -5.23
CA GLU A 94 -2.56 7.76 -6.35
C GLU A 94 -2.62 9.27 -6.02
N SER A 95 -2.99 9.63 -4.78
CA SER A 95 -3.04 11.05 -4.36
C SER A 95 -1.68 11.76 -4.39
N LEU A 96 -0.59 11.00 -4.56
CA LEU A 96 0.78 11.49 -4.65
C LEU A 96 1.33 11.46 -6.08
N ALA A 97 0.49 11.18 -7.09
CA ALA A 97 0.92 11.19 -8.48
C ALA A 97 1.57 12.54 -8.84
N PRO A 98 2.74 12.55 -9.51
CA PRO A 98 3.33 13.79 -9.99
C PRO A 98 2.45 14.44 -11.07
N ASN A 99 2.28 15.76 -10.99
CA ASN A 99 1.62 16.56 -12.03
C ASN A 99 2.52 16.74 -13.25
#